data_AF-A0A1G1M026-F1
#
_entry.id   AF-A0A1G1M026-F1
#
_cell.length_a   1.000
_cell.length_b   1.000
_cell.length_c   1.000
_cell.angle_alpha   90.00
_cell.angle_beta   90.00
_cell.angle_gamma   90.00
#
_symmetry.space_group_name_H-M   'P 1'
#
loop_
_entity.id
_entity.type
_entity.pdbx_description
1 polymer ?
#
loop_
_entity_poly.entity_id
_entity_poly.type
_entity_poly.pdbx_seq_one_letter_code
_entity_poly.pdbx_strand_id
1 'polypeptide(L)'
;MSGALLGFDLGEKRIGVAFVPAGTTIAFPVKTIEVRGREQVLAQIQKLILEHKAEKVVVGLPITLKGEMGIAAEKRAQEVEWYQSRLAVPVVMWDERLSSKEVERMLISADVSRE
;
A
#
# COMPACT_ATOMS: atom_id res chain seq x y z
N MET A 1 10.97 15.01 1.10
CA MET A 1 11.48 13.64 0.83
C MET A 1 12.42 13.70 -0.36
N SER A 2 13.64 13.20 -0.25
CA SER A 2 14.67 13.30 -1.30
C SER A 2 14.62 12.16 -2.33
N GLY A 3 14.05 11.01 -1.98
CA GLY A 3 14.00 9.82 -2.82
C GLY A 3 12.60 9.48 -3.35
N ALA A 4 12.54 8.80 -4.48
CA ALA A 4 11.29 8.34 -5.08
C ALA A 4 10.72 7.11 -4.34
N LEU A 5 9.39 6.98 -4.29
CA LEU A 5 8.71 5.88 -3.61
C LEU A 5 7.83 5.06 -4.54
N LEU A 6 7.64 3.79 -4.20
CA LEU A 6 6.54 2.97 -4.70
C LEU A 6 5.58 2.64 -3.56
N GLY A 7 4.28 2.79 -3.82
CA GLY A 7 3.19 2.36 -2.94
C GLY A 7 2.53 1.10 -3.49
N PHE A 8 2.23 0.13 -2.61
CA PHE A 8 1.48 -1.07 -2.95
C PHE A 8 0.28 -1.25 -2.02
N ASP A 9 -0.89 -1.42 -2.61
CA ASP A 9 -2.12 -1.79 -1.90
C ASP A 9 -2.36 -3.30 -2.10
N LEU A 10 -2.17 -4.08 -1.03
CA LEU A 10 -2.18 -5.55 -1.08
C LEU A 10 -3.60 -6.15 -1.00
N GLY A 11 -4.17 -6.44 -2.18
CA GLY A 11 -5.36 -7.27 -2.32
C GLY A 11 -5.05 -8.73 -2.69
N GLU A 12 -5.95 -9.66 -2.32
CA GLU A 12 -5.78 -11.10 -2.58
C GLU A 12 -5.74 -11.48 -4.06
N LYS A 13 -6.41 -10.71 -4.91
CA LYS A 13 -6.49 -10.96 -6.36
C LYS A 13 -5.67 -9.96 -7.17
N ARG A 14 -5.50 -8.75 -6.63
CA ARG A 14 -4.95 -7.60 -7.35
C ARG A 14 -4.21 -6.71 -6.37
N ILE A 15 -3.05 -6.21 -6.79
CA ILE A 15 -2.25 -5.24 -6.04
C ILE A 15 -2.21 -3.94 -6.83
N GLY A 16 -2.72 -2.86 -6.23
CA GLY A 16 -2.58 -1.51 -6.79
C GLY A 16 -1.15 -1.02 -6.63
N VAL A 17 -0.59 -0.38 -7.66
CA VAL A 17 0.76 0.19 -7.63
C VAL A 17 0.69 1.69 -7.87
N ALA A 18 1.31 2.46 -6.98
CA ALA A 18 1.47 3.91 -7.10
C ALA A 18 2.95 4.30 -7.05
N PHE A 19 3.30 5.43 -7.67
CA PHE A 19 4.65 5.99 -7.67
C PHE A 19 4.62 7.44 -7.19
N VAL A 20 5.57 7.80 -6.33
CA VAL A 20 5.79 9.18 -5.88
C VAL A 20 7.19 9.62 -6.33
N PRO A 21 7.31 10.55 -7.29
CA PRO A 21 8.59 11.09 -7.70
C PRO A 21 9.32 11.80 -6.54
N ALA A 22 10.65 11.74 -6.57
CA ALA A 22 11.50 12.47 -5.63
C ALA A 22 11.18 13.97 -5.63
N GLY A 23 11.19 14.59 -4.44
CA GLY A 23 10.90 16.02 -4.28
C GLY A 23 9.42 16.39 -4.36
N THR A 24 8.52 15.43 -4.51
CA THR A 24 7.06 15.66 -4.56
C THR A 24 6.32 14.91 -3.44
N THR A 25 5.07 15.29 -3.22
CA THR A 25 4.14 14.58 -2.32
C THR A 25 2.95 13.97 -3.08
N ILE A 26 2.98 13.97 -4.41
CA ILE A 26 1.88 13.53 -5.26
C ILE A 26 2.14 12.09 -5.71
N ALA A 27 1.16 11.22 -5.49
CA ALA A 27 1.19 9.84 -5.95
C ALA A 27 0.48 9.72 -7.31
N PHE A 28 1.07 8.93 -8.20
CA PHE A 28 0.54 8.63 -9.52
C PHE A 28 0.25 7.13 -9.65
N PRO A 29 -0.91 6.73 -10.21
CA PRO A 29 -1.19 5.34 -10.48
C PRO A 29 -0.21 4.81 -11.55
N VAL A 30 0.37 3.64 -11.32
CA VAL A 30 1.31 3.00 -12.26
C VAL A 30 0.60 1.88 -13.01
N LYS A 31 0.14 0.86 -12.27
CA LYS A 31 -0.57 -0.30 -12.82
C LYS A 31 -1.23 -1.09 -11.70
N THR A 32 -1.94 -2.15 -12.08
CA THR A 32 -2.40 -3.19 -11.17
C THR A 32 -1.66 -4.50 -11.47
N ILE A 33 -1.17 -5.19 -10.44
CA ILE A 33 -0.56 -6.52 -10.54
C ILE A 33 -1.64 -7.54 -10.23
N GLU A 34 -1.88 -8.50 -11.14
CA GLU A 34 -2.69 -9.67 -10.84
C GLU A 34 -1.90 -10.63 -9.95
N VAL A 35 -2.50 -11.11 -8.86
CA VAL A 35 -1.83 -11.98 -7.89
C VAL A 35 -2.01 -13.43 -8.32
N ARG A 36 -0.91 -14.05 -8.76
CA ARG A 36 -0.86 -15.49 -9.09
C ARG A 36 0.02 -16.29 -8.13
N GLY A 37 0.78 -15.60 -7.29
CA GLY A 37 1.67 -16.18 -6.29
C GLY A 37 2.66 -15.14 -5.78
N ARG A 38 3.11 -15.28 -4.53
CA ARG A 38 3.98 -14.29 -3.87
C ARG A 38 5.34 -14.12 -4.58
N GLU A 39 5.91 -15.17 -5.15
CA GLU A 39 7.19 -15.11 -5.87
C GLU A 39 7.04 -14.30 -7.18
N GLN A 40 5.93 -14.48 -7.88
CA GLN A 40 5.61 -13.70 -9.08
C GLN A 40 5.38 -12.23 -8.74
N VAL A 41 4.71 -11.94 -7.63
CA VAL A 41 4.49 -10.58 -7.14
C VAL A 41 5.83 -9.92 -6.78
N LEU A 42 6.68 -10.61 -6.02
CA LEU A 42 8.01 -10.13 -5.65
C LEU A 42 8.84 -9.75 -6.88
N ALA A 43 8.87 -10.60 -7.92
CA ALA A 43 9.60 -10.31 -9.15
C ALA A 43 9.10 -9.03 -9.83
N GLN A 44 7.78 -8.80 -9.82
CA GLN A 44 7.20 -7.55 -10.35
C GLN A 44 7.56 -6.33 -9.50
N ILE A 45 7.56 -6.46 -8.17
CA ILE A 45 7.96 -5.39 -7.25
C ILE A 45 9.43 -5.02 -7.49
N GLN A 46 10.32 -6.02 -7.55
CA GLN A 46 11.75 -5.81 -7.83
C GLN A 46 11.97 -5.10 -9.17
N LYS A 47 11.25 -5.52 -10.22
CA LYS A 47 11.30 -4.85 -11.52
C LYS A 47 10.88 -3.38 -11.44
N LEU A 48 9.76 -3.09 -10.75
CA LEU A 48 9.28 -1.72 -10.58
C LEU A 48 10.25 -0.84 -9.79
N ILE A 49 10.87 -1.38 -8.74
CA ILE A 49 11.89 -0.66 -7.96
C ILE A 49 13.04 -0.21 -8.87
N LEU A 50 13.51 -1.10 -9.75
CA LEU A 50 14.57 -0.78 -10.70
C LEU A 50 14.12 0.23 -11.76
N GLU A 51 12.94 0.03 -12.35
CA GLU A 51 12.37 0.91 -13.39
C GLU A 51 12.18 2.35 -12.89
N HIS A 52 11.65 2.50 -11.68
CA HIS A 52 11.34 3.79 -11.08
C HIS A 52 12.45 4.36 -10.20
N LYS A 53 13.57 3.63 -10.05
CA LYS A 53 14.67 3.96 -9.12
C LYS A 53 14.14 4.31 -7.73
N ALA A 54 13.15 3.54 -7.26
CA ALA A 54 12.53 3.79 -5.97
C ALA A 54 13.54 3.50 -4.86
N GLU A 55 13.67 4.43 -3.92
CA GLU A 55 14.58 4.28 -2.77
C GLU A 55 13.89 3.60 -1.58
N LYS A 56 12.56 3.52 -1.61
CA LYS A 56 11.75 2.92 -0.55
C LYS A 56 10.40 2.47 -1.09
N VAL A 57 9.88 1.43 -0.48
CA VAL A 57 8.54 0.90 -0.73
C VAL A 57 7.63 1.17 0.46
N VAL A 58 6.40 1.59 0.18
CA VAL A 58 5.32 1.72 1.16
C VAL A 58 4.27 0.65 0.85
N VAL A 59 3.86 -0.11 1.85
CA VAL A 59 2.84 -1.15 1.69
C VAL A 59 1.68 -0.83 2.62
N GLY A 60 0.49 -0.68 2.05
CA GLY A 60 -0.76 -0.56 2.79
C GLY A 60 -1.13 -1.88 3.44
N LEU A 61 -1.42 -1.85 4.74
CA LEU A 61 -1.98 -2.99 5.46
C LEU A 61 -3.40 -2.67 5.93
N PRO A 62 -4.40 -3.51 5.56
CA PRO A 62 -5.73 -3.39 6.12
C PRO A 62 -5.71 -3.92 7.56
N ILE A 63 -5.44 -3.04 8.52
CA ILE A 63 -5.69 -3.32 9.93
C ILE A 63 -7.20 -3.19 10.16
N THR A 64 -7.81 -4.18 10.82
CA THR A 64 -9.26 -4.13 11.04
C THR A 64 -9.63 -2.96 11.96
N LEU A 65 -10.80 -2.36 11.74
CA LEU A 65 -11.33 -1.21 12.49
C LEU A 65 -11.43 -1.40 14.01
N LYS A 66 -11.34 -2.65 14.49
CA LYS A 66 -11.40 -2.98 15.93
C LYS A 66 -10.03 -2.97 16.62
N GLY A 67 -8.95 -2.67 15.90
CA GLY A 67 -7.59 -2.75 16.44
C GLY A 67 -7.10 -4.18 16.69
N GLU A 68 -7.91 -5.19 16.36
CA GLU A 68 -7.53 -6.59 16.42
C GLU A 68 -6.99 -7.05 15.05
N MET A 69 -5.79 -7.63 15.03
CA MET A 69 -5.31 -8.33 13.86
C MET A 69 -6.11 -9.62 13.69
N GLY A 70 -7.09 -9.63 12.79
CA GLY A 70 -7.67 -10.89 12.34
C GLY A 70 -6.64 -11.74 11.58
N ILE A 71 -6.89 -13.05 11.46
CA ILE A 71 -6.01 -14.01 10.74
C ILE A 71 -5.60 -13.49 9.34
N ALA A 72 -6.48 -12.75 8.68
CA ALA A 72 -6.23 -12.16 7.36
C ALA A 72 -5.22 -11.00 7.37
N ALA A 73 -5.17 -10.22 8.45
CA ALA A 73 -4.20 -9.14 8.65
C ALA A 73 -2.83 -9.72 9.04
N GLU A 74 -2.81 -10.73 9.90
CA GLU A 74 -1.58 -11.42 10.29
C GLU A 74 -0.89 -12.09 9.09
N LYS A 75 -1.66 -12.80 8.25
CA LYS A 75 -1.13 -13.39 7.01
C LYS A 75 -0.52 -12.34 6.06
N ARG A 76 -1.14 -11.16 5.96
CA ARG A 76 -0.63 -10.05 5.14
C ARG A 76 0.63 -9.45 5.74
N ALA A 77 0.68 -9.26 7.07
CA ALA A 77 1.89 -8.80 7.74
C ALA A 77 3.07 -9.77 7.52
N GLN A 78 2.84 -11.07 7.69
CA GLN A 78 3.85 -12.11 7.40
C GLN A 78 4.29 -12.10 5.93
N GLU A 79 3.37 -11.84 5.00
CA GLU A 79 3.69 -11.70 3.58
C GLU A 79 4.57 -10.46 3.31
N VAL A 80 4.27 -9.33 3.96
CA VAL A 80 5.08 -8.11 3.86
C VAL A 80 6.46 -8.29 4.47
N GLU A 81 6.58 -8.96 5.62
CA GLU A 81 7.87 -9.35 6.20
C GLU A 81 8.67 -10.24 5.25
N TRP A 82 7.99 -11.18 4.58
CA TRP A 82 8.60 -12.04 3.58
C TRP A 82 9.13 -11.23 2.38
N TYR A 83 8.40 -10.22 1.90
CA TYR A 83 8.87 -9.28 0.88
C TYR A 83 10.04 -8.44 1.38
N GLN A 84 9.95 -7.89 2.59
CA GLN A 84 10.98 -7.03 3.19
C GLN A 84 12.33 -7.72 3.25
N SER A 85 12.37 -9.01 3.59
CA SER A 85 13.61 -9.79 3.63
C SER A 85 14.26 -10.04 2.25
N ARG A 86 13.57 -9.72 1.14
CA ARG A 86 13.99 -10.03 -0.25
C ARG A 86 14.08 -8.80 -1.15
N LEU A 87 13.70 -7.63 -0.66
CA LEU A 87 13.79 -6.38 -1.39
C LEU A 87 15.08 -5.65 -1.02
N ALA A 88 15.71 -5.03 -2.03
CA ALA A 88 16.95 -4.28 -1.86
C ALA A 88 16.75 -2.90 -1.22
N VAL A 89 15.49 -2.50 -1.02
CA VAL A 89 15.11 -1.18 -0.50
C VAL A 89 14.28 -1.33 0.76
N PRO A 90 14.32 -0.37 1.69
CA PRO A 90 13.49 -0.39 2.88
C PRO A 90 12.00 -0.48 2.52
N VAL A 91 11.29 -1.32 3.26
CA VAL A 91 9.84 -1.45 3.20
C VAL A 91 9.26 -0.79 4.45
N VAL A 92 8.29 0.09 4.25
CA VAL A 92 7.53 0.73 5.33
C VAL A 92 6.09 0.26 5.23
N MET A 93 5.58 -0.31 6.32
CA MET A 93 4.17 -0.66 6.45
C MET A 93 3.40 0.60 6.85
N TRP A 94 2.34 0.91 6.11
CA TRP A 94 1.43 2.01 6.42
C TRP A 94 0.09 1.47 6.89
N ASP A 95 -0.39 2.06 7.98
CA ASP A 95 -1.63 1.71 8.64
C ASP A 95 -2.80 2.48 8.01
N GLU A 96 -3.66 1.75 7.30
CA GLU A 96 -4.77 2.32 6.52
C GLU A 96 -6.08 2.48 7.32
N ARG A 97 -5.99 2.67 8.64
CA ARG A 97 -7.15 2.84 9.56
C ARG A 97 -8.20 3.89 9.18
N LEU A 98 -7.98 4.74 8.18
CA LEU A 98 -9.02 5.62 7.62
C LEU A 98 -9.97 4.80 6.75
N SER A 99 -10.90 4.10 7.40
CA SER A 99 -11.92 3.32 6.71
C SER A 99 -12.76 4.23 5.82
N SER A 100 -13.04 3.79 4.59
CA SER A 100 -13.97 4.48 3.69
C SER A 100 -15.34 4.72 4.35
N LYS A 101 -15.77 3.92 5.35
CA LYS A 101 -16.99 4.16 6.12
C LYS A 101 -16.90 5.31 7.13
N GLU A 102 -15.71 5.70 7.55
CA GLU A 102 -15.51 6.89 8.40
C GLU A 102 -15.38 8.13 7.54
N VAL A 103 -14.72 8.04 6.38
CA VAL A 103 -14.72 9.09 5.37
C VAL A 103 -16.13 9.31 4.80
N GLU A 104 -16.88 8.24 4.52
CA GLU A 104 -18.30 8.31 4.11
C GLU A 104 -19.16 8.90 5.23
N ARG A 105 -18.97 8.50 6.50
CA ARG A 105 -19.67 9.14 7.64
C ARG A 105 -19.28 10.61 7.82
N MET A 106 -18.01 10.98 7.61
CA MET A 106 -17.54 12.37 7.66
C MET A 106 -18.13 13.19 6.51
N LEU A 107 -18.14 12.65 5.28
CA LEU A 107 -18.74 13.30 4.11
C LEU A 107 -20.26 13.45 4.26
N ILE A 108 -20.96 12.44 4.78
CA ILE A 108 -22.38 12.51 5.11
C ILE A 108 -22.62 13.53 6.23
N SER A 109 -21.79 13.57 7.28
CA SER A 109 -21.92 14.54 8.37
C SER A 109 -21.60 15.97 7.96
N ALA A 110 -20.71 16.15 6.97
CA ALA A 110 -20.35 17.45 6.42
C ALA A 110 -21.40 18.00 5.46
N ASP A 111 -22.29 17.14 4.93
CA ASP A 111 -23.42 17.54 4.08
C ASP A 111 -24.68 17.96 4.88
N VAL A 112 -24.65 17.86 6.22
CA VAL A 112 -25.69 18.35 7.13
C VAL A 112 -25.23 19.64 7.83
N SER A 113 -24.87 20.65 7.05
CA SER A 113 -24.71 22.03 7.53
C SER A 113 -24.94 23.00 6.37
N ARG A 114 -26.19 23.08 5.92
CA ARG A 114 -26.73 24.29 5.33
C ARG A 114 -28.06 24.57 6.02
N GLU A 115 -28.16 25.78 6.55
CA GLU A 115 -29.34 26.38 7.16
C GLU A 115 -30.59 26.27 6.26
#